data_AF-A0A7V6G7A2-F1
#
_entry.id   AF-A0A7V6G7A2-F1
#
_cell.length_a   1.000
_cell.length_b   1.000
_cell.length_c   1.000
_cell.angle_alpha   90.00
_cell.angle_beta   90.00
_cell.angle_gamma   90.00
#
_symmetry.space_group_name_H-M   'P 1'
#
loop_
_entity.id
_entity.type
_entity.pdbx_description
1 polymer ?
#
loop_
_entity_poly.entity_id
_entity_poly.type
_entity_poly.pdbx_seq_one_letter_code
_entity_poly.pdbx_strand_id
1 'polypeptide(L)'
;MKKIVLFAALILPLSANSQDKIVPIKFGDMESWTVRYIKESGMLGGKIKTLYVLGPTDTIDCLNGNKCYDYTQTCWGISNAFASPAGIDKAANTTQPEPRGNGTCARLDTRIEAVKVLGCIDVEVCIAGTLFLGKVIEPAKNVNDPYSIIDMGIPFTEKPKAVMLDLKARVNPERKVLRATGFSKKKWFEGHDEPEVYVYLQQRWEDAKGNIFAKRIGTARQRFEKSIPTWQNNYCVNIHYGDITTRSDFKKHQGLFPDGGQFKALNSKGKMVKIQEVGWGTAADTPTHVILMITAGCYPAFYGMPGNSLWVDNVKFVY
;
A
#
# COMPACT_ATOMS: atom_id res chain seq x y z
N MET A 1 -57.97 -52.94 20.96
CA MET A 1 -56.53 -52.88 20.66
C MET A 1 -56.25 -51.56 19.94
N LYS A 2 -55.72 -50.54 20.63
CA LYS A 2 -55.37 -49.23 20.04
C LYS A 2 -53.86 -49.19 19.82
N LYS A 3 -53.42 -49.06 18.56
CA LYS A 3 -52.00 -48.87 18.21
C LYS A 3 -51.65 -47.40 18.37
N ILE A 4 -50.76 -47.09 19.31
CA ILE A 4 -50.14 -45.76 19.45
C ILE A 4 -48.89 -45.78 18.57
N VAL A 5 -48.87 -44.93 17.54
CA VAL A 5 -47.68 -44.70 16.70
C VAL A 5 -46.93 -43.53 17.31
N LEU A 6 -45.73 -43.81 17.82
CA LEU A 6 -44.83 -42.80 18.39
C LEU A 6 -44.00 -42.19 17.25
N PHE A 7 -44.24 -40.92 16.91
CA PHE A 7 -43.42 -40.17 15.97
C PHE A 7 -42.17 -39.66 16.72
N ALA A 8 -41.01 -40.24 16.41
CA ALA A 8 -39.73 -39.72 16.87
C ALA A 8 -39.33 -38.53 15.99
N ALA A 9 -39.40 -37.31 16.54
CA ALA A 9 -38.89 -36.12 15.87
C ALA A 9 -37.35 -36.12 15.91
N LEU A 10 -36.73 -36.31 14.74
CA LEU A 10 -35.29 -36.19 14.55
C LEU A 10 -34.91 -34.70 14.65
N ILE A 11 -34.34 -34.28 15.78
CA ILE A 11 -33.74 -32.95 15.92
C ILE A 11 -32.37 -32.99 15.24
N LEU A 12 -32.31 -32.49 14.01
CA LEU A 12 -31.05 -32.24 13.32
C LEU A 12 -30.32 -31.08 14.02
N PRO A 13 -29.03 -31.20 14.37
CA PRO A 13 -28.27 -30.08 14.88
C PRO A 13 -28.11 -29.04 13.76
N LEU A 14 -28.69 -27.85 13.95
CA LEU A 14 -28.32 -26.68 13.15
C LEU A 14 -26.84 -26.38 13.44
N SER A 15 -25.97 -26.65 12.48
CA SER A 15 -24.62 -26.12 12.48
C SER A 15 -24.72 -24.59 12.49
N ALA A 16 -24.36 -23.97 13.61
CA ALA A 16 -24.19 -22.53 13.69
C ALA A 16 -23.05 -22.14 12.75
N ASN A 17 -23.38 -21.61 11.57
CA ASN A 17 -22.40 -20.96 10.71
C ASN A 17 -21.90 -19.72 11.45
N SER A 18 -20.66 -19.78 11.95
CA SER A 18 -19.99 -18.59 12.50
C SER A 18 -19.93 -17.55 11.39
N GLN A 19 -20.65 -16.44 11.55
CA GLN A 19 -20.60 -15.32 10.61
C GLN A 19 -19.23 -14.63 10.72
N ASP A 20 -18.64 -14.28 9.58
CA ASP A 20 -17.37 -13.58 9.51
C ASP A 20 -17.39 -12.30 10.33
N LYS A 21 -16.35 -12.08 11.15
CA LYS A 21 -16.17 -10.80 11.84
C LYS A 21 -15.42 -9.86 10.91
N ILE A 22 -16.10 -8.81 10.48
CA ILE A 22 -15.54 -7.76 9.62
C ILE A 22 -15.11 -6.58 10.50
N VAL A 23 -13.83 -6.22 10.44
CA VAL A 23 -13.24 -5.14 11.26
C VAL A 23 -12.70 -4.04 10.34
N PRO A 24 -13.30 -2.84 10.32
CA PRO A 24 -12.78 -1.71 9.58
C PRO A 24 -11.38 -1.28 10.05
N ILE A 25 -10.54 -0.89 9.11
CA ILE A 25 -9.30 -0.18 9.42
C ILE A 25 -9.66 1.30 9.59
N LYS A 26 -9.12 1.99 10.61
CA LYS A 26 -9.36 3.42 10.82
C LYS A 26 -9.02 4.21 9.53
N PHE A 27 -9.94 5.06 9.06
CA PHE A 27 -9.89 5.78 7.77
C PHE A 27 -9.89 4.90 6.51
N GLY A 28 -10.07 3.58 6.63
CA GLY A 28 -10.13 2.66 5.51
C GLY A 28 -11.38 2.80 4.64
N ASP A 29 -12.36 3.59 5.09
CA ASP A 29 -13.54 4.02 4.33
C ASP A 29 -13.25 5.18 3.37
N MET A 30 -12.01 5.70 3.34
CA MET A 30 -11.58 6.73 2.40
C MET A 30 -12.38 8.04 2.47
N GLU A 31 -13.11 8.31 3.57
CA GLU A 31 -13.97 9.49 3.70
C GLU A 31 -13.29 10.70 4.36
N SER A 32 -12.11 10.51 4.96
CA SER A 32 -11.40 11.57 5.70
C SER A 32 -9.98 11.75 5.18
N TRP A 33 -9.66 13.00 4.81
CA TRP A 33 -8.39 13.35 4.20
C TRP A 33 -7.84 14.64 4.81
N THR A 34 -6.56 14.63 5.15
CA THR A 34 -5.81 15.87 5.36
C THR A 34 -5.33 16.40 4.02
N VAL A 35 -5.70 17.64 3.71
CA VAL A 35 -5.22 18.38 2.53
C VAL A 35 -3.98 19.17 2.91
N ARG A 36 -2.92 19.08 2.11
CA ARG A 36 -1.66 19.79 2.36
C ARG A 36 -1.28 20.61 1.14
N TYR A 37 -0.93 21.87 1.36
CA TYR A 37 -0.34 22.71 0.34
C TYR A 37 1.17 22.75 0.51
N ILE A 38 1.91 22.49 -0.57
CA ILE A 38 3.37 22.57 -0.60
C ILE A 38 3.77 23.56 -1.69
N LYS A 39 4.51 24.61 -1.31
CA LYS A 39 5.09 25.57 -2.24
C LYS A 39 6.44 25.05 -2.73
N GLU A 40 6.52 24.68 -4.00
CA GLU A 40 7.77 24.26 -4.61
C GLU A 40 8.78 25.42 -4.65
N SER A 41 10.07 25.13 -4.62
CA SER A 41 11.11 26.17 -4.72
C SER A 41 11.01 26.97 -6.01
N GLY A 42 11.42 28.24 -5.96
CA GLY A 42 11.33 29.16 -7.11
C GLY A 42 12.07 28.66 -8.36
N MET A 43 13.20 27.95 -8.18
CA MET A 43 13.93 27.34 -9.30
C MET A 43 13.16 26.22 -10.02
N LEU A 44 12.10 25.70 -9.40
CA LEU A 44 11.17 24.72 -9.98
C LEU A 44 9.89 25.39 -10.55
N GLY A 45 9.83 26.73 -10.51
CA GLY A 45 8.68 27.53 -10.93
C GLY A 45 7.77 27.99 -9.79
N GLY A 46 8.06 27.67 -8.53
CA GLY A 46 7.36 28.27 -7.37
C GLY A 46 5.90 27.85 -7.17
N LYS A 47 5.44 26.79 -7.86
CA LYS A 47 4.03 26.38 -7.86
C LYS A 47 3.61 25.83 -6.50
N ILE A 48 2.36 26.07 -6.14
CA ILE A 48 1.73 25.38 -5.00
C ILE A 48 1.14 24.07 -5.51
N LYS A 49 1.53 22.95 -4.89
CA LYS A 49 1.02 21.61 -5.15
C LYS A 49 0.15 21.18 -3.99
N THR A 50 -0.95 20.49 -4.30
CA THR A 50 -1.81 19.86 -3.31
C THR A 50 -1.36 18.42 -3.10
N LEU A 51 -1.10 18.03 -1.86
CA LEU A 51 -0.90 16.66 -1.43
C LEU A 51 -2.06 16.23 -0.54
N TYR A 52 -2.34 14.94 -0.52
CA TYR A 52 -3.36 14.35 0.34
C TYR A 52 -2.73 13.31 1.25
N VAL A 53 -3.26 13.19 2.47
CA VAL A 53 -2.96 12.06 3.36
C VAL A 53 -4.28 11.54 3.90
N LEU A 54 -4.44 10.22 3.90
CA LEU A 54 -5.60 9.56 4.48
C LEU A 54 -5.49 9.62 6.02
N GLY A 55 -6.44 10.29 6.67
CA GLY A 55 -6.29 10.70 8.07
C GLY A 55 -7.40 11.65 8.51
N PRO A 56 -7.22 12.37 9.63
CA PRO A 56 -8.20 13.37 10.07
C PRO A 56 -8.49 14.41 8.98
N THR A 57 -9.75 14.84 8.88
CA THR A 57 -10.14 15.96 8.02
C THR A 57 -9.49 17.23 8.55
N ASP A 58 -8.50 17.72 7.81
CA ASP A 58 -7.69 18.89 8.19
C ASP A 58 -7.12 19.55 6.93
N THR A 59 -6.63 20.78 7.06
CA THR A 59 -5.94 21.52 5.99
C THR A 59 -4.68 22.18 6.52
N ILE A 60 -3.55 21.80 5.94
CA ILE A 60 -2.23 22.32 6.29
C ILE A 60 -1.77 23.28 5.18
N ASP A 61 -1.74 24.57 5.49
CA ASP A 61 -1.24 25.62 4.58
C ASP A 61 0.30 25.68 4.54
N CYS A 62 0.81 26.39 3.52
CA CYS A 62 2.23 26.72 3.35
C CYS A 62 2.52 28.23 3.49
N LEU A 63 1.65 29.01 4.15
CA LEU A 63 1.82 30.46 4.28
C LEU A 63 3.06 30.81 5.11
N ASN A 64 3.32 30.02 6.16
CA ASN A 64 4.48 30.14 7.03
C ASN A 64 5.57 29.09 6.73
N GLY A 65 5.70 28.71 5.46
CA GLY A 65 6.62 27.68 5.00
C GLY A 65 5.99 26.29 4.91
N ASN A 66 6.67 25.39 4.21
CA ASN A 66 6.23 24.01 4.01
C ASN A 66 6.34 23.21 5.32
N LYS A 67 5.30 22.44 5.64
CA LYS A 67 5.21 21.64 6.86
C LYS A 67 5.23 20.14 6.53
N CYS A 68 5.99 19.38 7.31
CA CYS A 68 5.98 17.92 7.26
C CYS A 68 4.68 17.40 7.89
N TYR A 69 4.17 16.27 7.41
CA TYR A 69 2.98 15.67 8.00
C TYR A 69 3.31 14.88 9.28
N ASP A 70 2.45 14.99 10.29
CA ASP A 70 2.49 14.15 11.48
C ASP A 70 1.60 12.92 11.29
N TYR A 71 2.23 11.76 11.16
CA TYR A 71 1.55 10.48 10.99
C TYR A 71 1.01 9.88 12.31
N THR A 72 1.10 10.54 13.47
CA THR A 72 0.61 9.98 14.75
C THR A 72 -0.89 9.71 14.79
N GLN A 73 -1.68 10.46 14.00
CA GLN A 73 -3.15 10.35 14.01
C GLN A 73 -3.70 9.31 13.02
N THR A 74 -2.87 8.80 12.11
CA THR A 74 -3.24 7.85 11.05
C THR A 74 -2.32 6.62 11.03
N CYS A 75 -2.84 5.49 10.55
CA CYS A 75 -2.02 4.31 10.29
C CYS A 75 -1.60 4.18 8.82
N TRP A 76 -2.03 5.13 7.98
CA TRP A 76 -1.84 5.09 6.54
C TRP A 76 -0.67 5.98 6.09
N GLY A 77 0.28 5.35 5.41
CA GLY A 77 1.21 6.00 4.51
C GLY A 77 0.65 6.07 3.09
N ILE A 78 1.16 7.01 2.31
CA ILE A 78 0.71 7.32 0.95
C ILE A 78 1.92 7.71 0.11
N SER A 79 1.94 7.37 -1.20
CA SER A 79 3.07 7.73 -2.09
C SER A 79 3.06 9.18 -2.60
N ASN A 80 2.27 10.05 -1.97
CA ASN A 80 2.41 11.49 -2.12
C ASN A 80 3.65 11.93 -1.35
N ALA A 81 4.58 12.60 -2.04
CA ALA A 81 5.89 12.90 -1.47
C ALA A 81 6.10 14.41 -1.34
N PHE A 82 6.54 14.84 -0.16
CA PHE A 82 7.24 16.11 0.02
C PHE A 82 8.75 15.84 0.16
N ALA A 83 9.52 16.35 -0.79
CA ALA A 83 10.97 16.21 -0.83
C ALA A 83 11.66 17.57 -0.71
N SER A 84 12.81 17.60 -0.05
CA SER A 84 13.65 18.80 0.11
C SER A 84 15.15 18.43 0.04
N PRO A 85 15.61 17.79 -1.06
CA PRO A 85 17.03 17.54 -1.28
C PRO A 85 17.78 18.87 -1.42
N ALA A 86 18.83 19.06 -0.63
CA ALA A 86 19.64 20.28 -0.62
C ALA A 86 18.81 21.59 -0.46
N GLY A 87 17.64 21.53 0.19
CA GLY A 87 16.75 22.68 0.39
C GLY A 87 15.87 23.04 -0.80
N ILE A 88 15.83 22.19 -1.83
CA ILE A 88 14.96 22.37 -3.00
C ILE A 88 13.64 21.64 -2.75
N ASP A 89 12.62 22.38 -2.34
CA ASP A 89 11.30 21.86 -2.02
C ASP A 89 10.55 21.46 -3.29
N LYS A 90 10.09 20.22 -3.33
CA LYS A 90 9.31 19.62 -4.42
C LYS A 90 8.21 18.72 -3.87
N ALA A 91 7.09 18.68 -4.57
CA ALA A 91 5.96 17.83 -4.21
C ALA A 91 5.52 16.95 -5.38
N ALA A 92 5.11 15.72 -5.08
CA ALA A 92 4.54 14.77 -6.03
C ALA A 92 3.22 14.23 -5.49
N ASN A 93 2.18 14.23 -6.33
CA ASN A 93 0.88 13.70 -5.99
C ASN A 93 0.53 12.59 -6.98
N THR A 94 0.32 11.38 -6.48
CA THR A 94 -0.08 10.21 -7.26
C THR A 94 -1.35 9.57 -6.74
N THR A 95 -1.79 9.96 -5.54
CA THR A 95 -2.92 9.38 -4.83
C THR A 95 -3.79 10.48 -4.25
N GLN A 96 -5.07 10.48 -4.57
CA GLN A 96 -5.98 11.58 -4.23
C GLN A 96 -7.41 11.08 -3.99
N PRO A 97 -8.23 11.82 -3.25
CA PRO A 97 -9.66 11.54 -3.17
C PRO A 97 -10.32 11.75 -4.55
N GLU A 98 -11.28 10.89 -4.88
CA GLU A 98 -12.19 11.05 -6.03
C GLU A 98 -13.64 10.76 -5.57
N PRO A 99 -14.64 11.52 -6.04
CA PRO A 99 -16.03 11.28 -5.67
C PRO A 99 -16.51 9.85 -5.99
N ARG A 100 -17.23 9.23 -5.05
CA ARG A 100 -17.90 7.93 -5.22
C ARG A 100 -19.28 7.97 -4.57
N GLY A 101 -20.33 8.08 -5.38
CA GLY A 101 -21.68 8.22 -4.85
C GLY A 101 -21.80 9.48 -3.99
N ASN A 102 -22.21 9.32 -2.73
CA ASN A 102 -22.32 10.42 -1.76
C ASN A 102 -21.04 10.64 -0.94
N GLY A 103 -20.01 9.83 -1.16
CA GLY A 103 -18.76 9.85 -0.42
C GLY A 103 -17.55 9.97 -1.33
N THR A 104 -16.41 9.50 -0.84
CA THR A 104 -15.12 9.59 -1.53
C THR A 104 -14.38 8.26 -1.52
N CYS A 105 -13.61 8.02 -2.57
CA CYS A 105 -12.69 6.88 -2.66
C CYS A 105 -11.26 7.38 -2.90
N ALA A 106 -10.28 6.51 -2.68
CA ALA A 106 -8.91 6.80 -3.09
C ALA A 106 -8.72 6.43 -4.56
N ARG A 107 -8.19 7.35 -5.36
CA ARG A 107 -7.65 7.07 -6.71
C ARG A 107 -6.14 7.12 -6.68
N LEU A 108 -5.52 6.01 -7.05
CA LEU A 108 -4.08 5.81 -7.15
C LEU A 108 -3.73 5.72 -8.64
N ASP A 109 -2.83 6.56 -9.15
CA ASP A 109 -2.40 6.52 -10.56
C ASP A 109 -0.92 6.21 -10.69
N THR A 110 -0.56 5.40 -11.68
CA THR A 110 0.82 5.39 -12.20
C THR A 110 0.98 6.52 -13.19
N ARG A 111 1.92 7.45 -12.92
CA ARG A 111 2.12 8.66 -13.72
C ARG A 111 3.59 9.07 -13.79
N ILE A 112 3.89 9.94 -14.75
CA ILE A 112 5.18 10.63 -14.84
C ILE A 112 5.03 11.98 -14.16
N GLU A 113 5.79 12.22 -13.09
CA GLU A 113 5.92 13.54 -12.47
C GLU A 113 7.08 14.28 -13.11
N ALA A 114 6.74 15.30 -13.90
CA ALA A 114 7.68 16.20 -14.56
C ALA A 114 7.87 17.47 -13.73
N VAL A 115 9.13 17.86 -13.52
CA VAL A 115 9.45 19.18 -12.95
C VAL A 115 10.44 19.91 -13.83
N LYS A 116 10.13 21.19 -14.07
CA LYS A 116 10.98 22.12 -14.81
C LYS A 116 11.99 22.76 -13.88
N VAL A 117 13.28 22.48 -14.07
CA VAL A 117 14.35 23.19 -13.38
C VAL A 117 14.78 24.38 -14.23
N LEU A 118 14.71 25.58 -13.63
CA LEU A 118 15.05 26.88 -14.25
C LEU A 118 14.39 27.11 -15.62
N GLY A 119 13.18 26.57 -15.81
CA GLY A 119 12.41 26.72 -17.05
C GLY A 119 12.87 25.86 -18.24
N CYS A 120 14.01 25.18 -18.14
CA CYS A 120 14.67 24.55 -19.30
C CYS A 120 14.83 23.02 -19.22
N ILE A 121 14.87 22.43 -18.02
CA ILE A 121 15.17 20.99 -17.85
C ILE A 121 13.94 20.27 -17.30
N ASP A 122 13.37 19.33 -18.07
CA ASP A 122 12.33 18.43 -17.59
C ASP A 122 12.95 17.22 -16.88
N VAL A 123 12.82 17.17 -15.55
CA VAL A 123 13.17 16.01 -14.73
C VAL A 123 11.92 15.17 -14.54
N GLU A 124 11.92 13.96 -15.08
CA GLU A 124 10.73 13.09 -15.12
C GLU A 124 10.93 11.81 -14.33
N VAL A 125 10.00 11.56 -13.40
CA VAL A 125 10.04 10.43 -12.48
C VAL A 125 8.76 9.62 -12.64
N CYS A 126 8.86 8.32 -12.90
CA CYS A 126 7.69 7.43 -12.93
C CYS A 126 7.36 6.98 -11.51
N ILE A 127 6.13 7.20 -11.07
CA ILE A 127 5.69 6.89 -9.71
C ILE A 127 4.31 6.23 -9.77
N ALA A 128 4.16 5.12 -9.06
CA ALA A 128 2.87 4.48 -8.83
C ALA A 128 2.19 5.09 -7.59
N GLY A 129 0.90 5.41 -7.72
CA GLY A 129 0.04 5.71 -6.58
C GLY A 129 -0.05 4.51 -5.65
N THR A 130 0.06 4.76 -4.35
CA THR A 130 0.16 3.71 -3.33
C THR A 130 -0.44 4.20 -2.02
N LEU A 131 -1.24 3.33 -1.38
CA LEU A 131 -1.62 3.40 0.02
C LEU A 131 -0.99 2.22 0.75
N PHE A 132 -0.49 2.43 1.96
CA PHE A 132 0.09 1.36 2.76
C PHE A 132 -0.09 1.61 4.26
N LEU A 133 -0.05 0.55 5.07
CA LEU A 133 0.04 0.70 6.52
C LEU A 133 1.48 1.02 6.92
N GLY A 134 1.68 2.12 7.62
CA GLY A 134 3.00 2.66 7.98
C GLY A 134 3.02 4.18 7.95
N LYS A 135 4.20 4.76 7.77
CA LYS A 135 4.38 6.22 7.70
C LYS A 135 5.49 6.61 6.74
N VAL A 136 5.47 7.88 6.33
CA VAL A 136 6.53 8.50 5.52
C VAL A 136 7.33 9.46 6.40
N ILE A 137 8.65 9.41 6.31
CA ILE A 137 9.57 10.34 6.94
C ILE A 137 9.75 11.53 6.01
N GLU A 138 9.23 12.68 6.44
CA GLU A 138 9.31 13.92 5.68
C GLU A 138 10.24 14.96 6.32
N PRO A 139 10.85 15.85 5.52
CA PRO A 139 10.85 15.82 4.06
C PRO A 139 11.87 14.80 3.56
N ALA A 140 11.61 14.20 2.40
CA ALA A 140 12.57 13.31 1.78
C ALA A 140 13.86 14.08 1.43
N LYS A 141 14.97 13.76 2.09
CA LYS A 141 16.28 14.40 1.84
C LYS A 141 17.06 13.73 0.71
N ASN A 142 16.81 12.45 0.47
CA ASN A 142 17.41 11.67 -0.62
C ASN A 142 16.29 11.17 -1.54
N VAL A 143 16.33 11.58 -2.81
CA VAL A 143 15.32 11.23 -3.81
C VAL A 143 15.72 10.02 -4.67
N ASN A 144 16.92 9.47 -4.48
CA ASN A 144 17.41 8.32 -5.25
C ASN A 144 16.93 6.97 -4.70
N ASP A 145 16.52 6.93 -3.43
CA ASP A 145 15.98 5.76 -2.77
C ASP A 145 14.67 6.12 -2.04
N PRO A 146 13.53 6.08 -2.74
CA PRO A 146 12.25 6.48 -2.17
C PRO A 146 11.77 5.54 -1.06
N TYR A 147 12.33 4.34 -0.94
CA TYR A 147 12.02 3.43 0.15
C TYR A 147 12.77 3.79 1.44
N SER A 148 13.83 4.60 1.37
CA SER A 148 14.60 5.05 2.54
C SER A 148 13.82 5.94 3.50
N ILE A 149 12.64 6.44 3.09
CA ILE A 149 11.78 7.30 3.91
C ILE A 149 10.47 6.60 4.30
N ILE A 150 10.26 5.34 3.91
CA ILE A 150 9.02 4.61 4.17
C ILE A 150 9.24 3.65 5.32
N ASP A 151 8.63 3.94 6.47
CA ASP A 151 8.56 3.02 7.60
C ASP A 151 7.38 2.07 7.39
N MET A 152 7.68 0.85 6.93
CA MET A 152 6.69 -0.07 6.40
C MET A 152 6.11 -1.01 7.45
N GLY A 153 4.79 -1.05 7.47
CA GLY A 153 3.99 -1.90 8.35
C GLY A 153 3.78 -1.29 9.73
N ILE A 154 2.83 -1.86 10.45
CA ILE A 154 2.47 -1.43 11.81
C ILE A 154 2.47 -2.64 12.76
N PRO A 155 2.61 -2.43 14.08
CA PRO A 155 2.39 -3.47 15.08
C PRO A 155 1.01 -4.10 14.91
N PHE A 156 0.95 -5.42 14.88
CA PHE A 156 -0.27 -6.17 14.62
C PHE A 156 -0.13 -7.64 15.04
N THR A 157 -1.03 -8.10 15.91
CA THR A 157 -0.99 -9.43 16.53
C THR A 157 -2.14 -10.34 16.12
N GLU A 158 -3.08 -9.82 15.34
CA GLU A 158 -4.28 -10.54 14.94
C GLU A 158 -4.03 -11.46 13.73
N LYS A 159 -4.97 -12.38 13.47
CA LYS A 159 -4.89 -13.36 12.38
C LYS A 159 -6.12 -13.29 11.45
N PRO A 160 -6.23 -12.25 10.61
CA PRO A 160 -7.32 -12.16 9.64
C PRO A 160 -7.18 -13.23 8.55
N LYS A 161 -8.30 -13.74 8.05
CA LYS A 161 -8.32 -14.66 6.90
C LYS A 161 -8.29 -13.94 5.55
N ALA A 162 -8.62 -12.65 5.51
CA ALA A 162 -8.56 -11.84 4.29
C ALA A 162 -8.43 -10.34 4.61
N VAL A 163 -7.99 -9.57 3.60
CA VAL A 163 -8.33 -8.14 3.48
C VAL A 163 -9.50 -8.01 2.51
N MET A 164 -10.51 -7.26 2.92
CA MET A 164 -11.69 -6.93 2.12
C MET A 164 -11.61 -5.46 1.72
N LEU A 165 -11.94 -5.15 0.48
CA LEU A 165 -11.99 -3.80 -0.05
C LEU A 165 -12.97 -3.71 -1.22
N ASP A 166 -13.44 -2.50 -1.52
CA ASP A 166 -14.07 -2.19 -2.78
C ASP A 166 -13.01 -1.71 -3.77
N LEU A 167 -13.05 -2.17 -5.02
CA LEU A 167 -12.10 -1.71 -6.02
C LEU A 167 -12.67 -1.66 -7.44
N LYS A 168 -12.08 -0.78 -8.25
CA LYS A 168 -12.11 -0.83 -9.72
C LYS A 168 -10.73 -0.48 -10.24
N ALA A 169 -10.38 -0.93 -11.43
CA ALA A 169 -9.03 -0.76 -11.97
C ALA A 169 -9.07 -0.44 -13.46
N ARG A 170 -8.19 0.47 -13.88
CA ARG A 170 -7.81 0.65 -15.27
C ARG A 170 -6.36 0.18 -15.39
N VAL A 171 -6.15 -0.77 -16.29
CA VAL A 171 -4.83 -1.37 -16.54
C VAL A 171 -4.48 -1.10 -17.99
N ASN A 172 -3.33 -0.49 -18.20
CA ASN A 172 -2.77 -0.26 -19.52
C ASN A 172 -2.36 -1.62 -20.12
N PRO A 173 -2.90 -2.03 -21.28
CA PRO A 173 -2.66 -3.38 -21.81
C PRO A 173 -1.25 -3.57 -22.41
N GLU A 174 -0.47 -2.50 -22.55
CA GLU A 174 0.85 -2.56 -23.18
C GLU A 174 1.83 -3.42 -22.36
N ARG A 175 2.50 -4.35 -23.05
CA ARG A 175 3.50 -5.25 -22.47
C ARG A 175 4.90 -4.62 -22.45
N LYS A 176 4.99 -3.41 -21.90
CA LYS A 176 6.26 -2.74 -21.59
C LYS A 176 6.13 -1.89 -20.33
N VAL A 177 7.26 -1.63 -19.70
CA VAL A 177 7.36 -0.85 -18.47
C VAL A 177 8.36 0.26 -18.66
N LEU A 178 7.96 1.48 -18.30
CA LEU A 178 8.82 2.65 -18.34
C LEU A 178 9.70 2.67 -17.10
N ARG A 179 11.00 2.92 -17.28
CA ARG A 179 11.91 3.37 -16.23
C ARG A 179 12.20 4.86 -16.41
N ALA A 180 11.83 5.67 -15.44
CA ALA A 180 12.14 7.10 -15.38
C ALA A 180 12.54 7.49 -13.95
N THR A 181 13.80 7.85 -13.77
CA THR A 181 14.44 8.11 -12.45
C THR A 181 14.75 9.59 -12.24
N GLY A 182 14.28 10.48 -13.11
CA GLY A 182 14.64 11.89 -13.14
C GLY A 182 15.64 12.20 -14.25
N PHE A 183 16.91 12.43 -13.91
CA PHE A 183 17.94 12.91 -14.85
C PHE A 183 18.43 11.88 -15.87
N SER A 184 18.15 10.59 -15.65
CA SER A 184 18.55 9.55 -16.60
C SER A 184 17.59 9.50 -17.80
N LYS A 185 18.12 9.13 -18.97
CA LYS A 185 17.30 8.81 -20.14
C LYS A 185 16.24 7.75 -19.77
N LYS A 186 15.00 8.00 -20.17
CA LYS A 186 13.90 7.04 -20.09
C LYS A 186 14.27 5.78 -20.85
N LYS A 187 13.90 4.63 -20.29
CA LYS A 187 14.08 3.33 -20.94
C LYS A 187 12.80 2.52 -20.83
N TRP A 188 12.52 1.73 -21.84
CA TRP A 188 11.42 0.78 -21.86
C TRP A 188 11.98 -0.63 -21.72
N PHE A 189 11.27 -1.47 -20.96
CA PHE A 189 11.61 -2.87 -20.73
C PHE A 189 10.39 -3.73 -21.01
N GLU A 190 10.60 -4.98 -21.42
CA GLU A 190 9.52 -5.96 -21.50
C GLU A 190 8.95 -6.23 -20.09
N GLY A 191 7.63 -6.34 -20.00
CA GLY A 191 6.93 -6.53 -18.74
C GLY A 191 5.50 -6.03 -18.81
N HIS A 192 4.73 -6.20 -17.73
CA HIS A 192 3.37 -5.69 -17.67
C HIS A 192 3.11 -5.16 -16.26
N ASP A 193 2.91 -3.85 -16.16
CA ASP A 193 2.68 -3.20 -14.86
C ASP A 193 1.22 -3.39 -14.43
N GLU A 194 1.03 -4.00 -13.28
CA GLU A 194 -0.27 -4.46 -12.80
C GLU A 194 -0.57 -3.82 -11.45
N PRO A 195 -1.76 -3.21 -11.26
CA PRO A 195 -2.21 -2.86 -9.92
C PRO A 195 -2.18 -4.08 -9.00
N GLU A 196 -1.88 -3.86 -7.73
CA GLU A 196 -1.66 -4.95 -6.79
C GLU A 196 -2.14 -4.60 -5.37
N VAL A 197 -2.71 -5.58 -4.69
CA VAL A 197 -3.01 -5.56 -3.26
C VAL A 197 -2.25 -6.69 -2.60
N TYR A 198 -1.54 -6.40 -1.51
CA TYR A 198 -0.89 -7.45 -0.73
C TYR A 198 -0.90 -7.18 0.76
N VAL A 199 -1.01 -8.27 1.53
CA VAL A 199 -0.90 -8.33 2.98
C VAL A 199 0.15 -9.35 3.37
N TYR A 200 1.10 -8.92 4.20
CA TYR A 200 2.13 -9.76 4.77
C TYR A 200 2.06 -9.69 6.29
N LEU A 201 1.71 -10.80 6.92
CA LEU A 201 1.78 -10.96 8.36
C LEU A 201 3.18 -11.46 8.73
N GLN A 202 3.88 -10.69 9.55
CA GLN A 202 5.30 -10.92 9.86
C GLN A 202 5.52 -11.07 11.36
N GLN A 203 6.35 -12.04 11.74
CA GLN A 203 7.00 -12.07 13.05
C GLN A 203 8.40 -11.48 12.89
N ARG A 204 8.58 -10.24 13.33
CA ARG A 204 9.82 -9.46 13.21
C ARG A 204 10.64 -9.57 14.49
N TRP A 205 11.96 -9.51 14.35
CA TRP A 205 12.89 -9.27 15.44
C TRP A 205 14.06 -8.42 14.96
N GLU A 206 14.75 -7.81 15.91
CA GLU A 206 15.93 -6.98 15.66
C GLU A 206 17.16 -7.65 16.29
N ASP A 207 18.28 -7.72 15.56
CA ASP A 207 19.55 -8.17 16.13
C ASP A 207 20.26 -7.05 16.91
N ALA A 208 21.35 -7.39 17.61
CA ALA A 208 22.12 -6.41 18.38
C ALA A 208 22.70 -5.26 17.53
N LYS A 209 22.91 -5.48 16.22
CA LYS A 209 23.42 -4.45 15.29
C LYS A 209 22.31 -3.50 14.84
N GLY A 210 21.05 -3.90 14.98
CA GLY A 210 19.88 -3.15 14.58
C GLY A 210 19.35 -3.55 13.21
N ASN A 211 19.70 -4.73 12.71
CA ASN A 211 19.11 -5.30 11.50
C ASN A 211 17.74 -5.90 11.84
N ILE A 212 16.75 -5.68 10.98
CA ILE A 212 15.42 -6.25 11.13
C ILE A 212 15.32 -7.52 10.30
N PHE A 213 14.91 -8.60 10.94
CA PHE A 213 14.59 -9.88 10.32
C PHE A 213 13.13 -10.20 10.54
N ALA A 214 12.57 -11.05 9.68
CA ALA A 214 11.20 -11.52 9.80
C ALA A 214 11.03 -12.97 9.33
N LYS A 215 10.08 -13.65 9.96
CA LYS A 215 9.40 -14.81 9.38
C LYS A 215 8.07 -14.37 8.79
N ARG A 216 7.75 -14.84 7.58
CA ARG A 216 6.43 -14.61 6.97
C ARG A 216 5.42 -15.63 7.49
N ILE A 217 4.43 -15.17 8.23
CA ILE A 217 3.37 -16.01 8.82
C ILE A 217 2.19 -16.17 7.87
N GLY A 218 1.80 -15.09 7.20
CA GLY A 218 0.63 -15.07 6.32
C GLY A 218 0.88 -14.20 5.10
N THR A 219 0.43 -14.66 3.93
CA THR A 219 0.60 -13.99 2.65
C THR A 219 -0.71 -13.90 1.91
N ALA A 220 -1.07 -12.68 1.53
CA ALA A 220 -2.01 -12.35 0.46
C ALA A 220 -1.29 -11.46 -0.53
N ARG A 221 -1.32 -11.75 -1.82
CA ARG A 221 -0.76 -10.87 -2.87
C ARG A 221 -1.45 -11.16 -4.18
N GLN A 222 -2.24 -10.21 -4.65
CA GLN A 222 -3.08 -10.30 -5.83
C GLN A 222 -2.76 -9.16 -6.79
N ARG A 223 -2.38 -9.52 -8.02
CA ARG A 223 -2.22 -8.58 -9.14
C ARG A 223 -3.46 -8.57 -10.01
N PHE A 224 -3.76 -7.43 -10.60
CA PHE A 224 -4.88 -7.23 -11.51
C PHE A 224 -4.35 -7.03 -12.92
N GLU A 225 -4.28 -8.12 -13.71
CA GLU A 225 -3.73 -8.09 -15.07
C GLU A 225 -4.63 -7.41 -16.10
N LYS A 226 -5.89 -7.14 -15.75
CA LYS A 226 -6.90 -6.58 -16.66
C LYS A 226 -7.67 -5.49 -15.95
N SER A 227 -8.20 -4.57 -16.76
CA SER A 227 -9.12 -3.55 -16.27
C SER A 227 -10.36 -4.19 -15.64
N ILE A 228 -10.79 -3.62 -14.52
CA ILE A 228 -12.02 -3.92 -13.80
C ILE A 228 -12.88 -2.67 -13.92
N PRO A 229 -13.75 -2.57 -14.94
CA PRO A 229 -14.39 -1.30 -15.31
C PRO A 229 -15.48 -0.85 -14.34
N THR A 230 -16.04 -1.78 -13.56
CA THR A 230 -17.09 -1.53 -12.57
C THR A 230 -16.59 -1.85 -11.16
N TRP A 231 -17.15 -1.17 -10.17
CA TRP A 231 -16.84 -1.45 -8.76
C TRP A 231 -17.14 -2.90 -8.41
N GLN A 232 -16.13 -3.59 -7.90
CA GLN A 232 -16.26 -4.87 -7.22
C GLN A 232 -16.31 -4.58 -5.73
N ASN A 233 -17.48 -4.72 -5.12
CA ASN A 233 -17.68 -4.43 -3.70
C ASN A 233 -17.34 -5.65 -2.86
N ASN A 234 -16.77 -5.43 -1.67
CA ASN A 234 -16.38 -6.46 -0.72
C ASN A 234 -15.46 -7.53 -1.35
N TYR A 235 -14.57 -7.13 -2.25
CA TYR A 235 -13.58 -8.02 -2.85
C TYR A 235 -12.59 -8.50 -1.78
N CYS A 236 -12.51 -9.82 -1.58
CA CYS A 236 -11.62 -10.42 -0.58
C CYS A 236 -10.33 -10.91 -1.21
N VAL A 237 -9.20 -10.43 -0.70
CA VAL A 237 -7.87 -11.01 -0.95
C VAL A 237 -7.54 -11.92 0.24
N ASN A 238 -7.62 -13.24 0.01
CA ASN A 238 -7.43 -14.25 1.05
C ASN A 238 -5.97 -14.33 1.50
N ILE A 239 -5.78 -14.46 2.81
CA ILE A 239 -4.48 -14.63 3.46
C ILE A 239 -4.24 -16.13 3.66
N HIS A 240 -3.13 -16.61 3.11
CA HIS A 240 -2.68 -17.98 3.26
C HIS A 240 -1.56 -18.04 4.31
N TYR A 241 -1.74 -18.92 5.30
CA TYR A 241 -0.83 -19.04 6.42
C TYR A 241 0.23 -20.13 6.20
N GLY A 242 1.43 -19.88 6.70
CA GLY A 242 2.58 -20.77 6.58
C GLY A 242 3.33 -20.62 5.27
N ASP A 243 4.11 -21.64 4.91
CA ASP A 243 4.80 -21.73 3.62
C ASP A 243 3.78 -22.03 2.50
N ILE A 244 3.61 -21.05 1.61
CA ILE A 244 2.65 -21.14 0.50
C ILE A 244 3.28 -21.64 -0.80
N THR A 245 4.58 -21.96 -0.82
CA THR A 245 5.32 -22.29 -2.05
C THR A 245 4.89 -23.60 -2.71
N THR A 246 4.24 -24.49 -1.95
CA THR A 246 3.72 -25.78 -2.43
C THR A 246 2.32 -25.68 -3.04
N ARG A 247 1.66 -24.52 -2.94
CA ARG A 247 0.34 -24.33 -3.55
C ARG A 247 0.46 -24.29 -5.07
N SER A 248 -0.52 -24.89 -5.76
CA SER A 248 -0.55 -24.93 -7.24
C SER A 248 -0.71 -23.56 -7.89
N ASP A 249 -1.33 -22.61 -7.19
CA ASP A 249 -1.54 -21.23 -7.65
C ASP A 249 -0.40 -20.28 -7.24
N PHE A 250 0.63 -20.78 -6.55
CA PHE A 250 1.78 -19.98 -6.11
C PHE A 250 2.46 -19.29 -7.29
N LYS A 251 2.70 -17.98 -7.14
CA LYS A 251 3.48 -17.18 -8.08
C LYS A 251 4.79 -16.75 -7.43
N LYS A 252 5.88 -16.72 -8.21
CA LYS A 252 7.22 -16.32 -7.72
C LYS A 252 7.22 -14.97 -6.99
N HIS A 253 6.40 -14.01 -7.43
CA HIS A 253 6.30 -12.71 -6.76
C HIS A 253 5.68 -12.78 -5.35
N GLN A 254 5.02 -13.88 -4.97
CA GLN A 254 4.48 -14.09 -3.62
C GLN A 254 5.51 -14.68 -2.63
N GLY A 255 6.72 -14.98 -3.11
CA GLY A 255 7.80 -15.51 -2.27
C GLY A 255 8.38 -14.52 -1.26
N LEU A 256 9.28 -15.02 -0.42
CA LEU A 256 10.00 -14.23 0.58
C LEU A 256 10.94 -13.21 -0.07
N PHE A 257 11.33 -12.21 0.72
CA PHE A 257 12.38 -11.25 0.39
C PHE A 257 13.59 -11.40 1.33
N PRO A 258 14.51 -12.37 1.11
CA PRO A 258 15.62 -12.64 2.03
C PRO A 258 16.59 -11.47 2.19
N ASP A 259 16.82 -10.70 1.12
CA ASP A 259 17.63 -9.49 1.13
C ASP A 259 16.83 -8.24 1.55
N GLY A 260 15.58 -8.45 1.97
CA GLY A 260 14.57 -7.46 2.33
C GLY A 260 13.91 -6.70 1.18
N GLY A 261 14.33 -6.92 -0.06
CA GLY A 261 13.77 -6.24 -1.22
C GLY A 261 13.69 -4.72 -1.04
N GLN A 262 12.47 -4.19 -1.16
CA GLN A 262 12.14 -2.76 -1.04
C GLN A 262 11.61 -2.38 0.34
N PHE A 263 11.38 -3.34 1.23
CA PHE A 263 10.71 -3.10 2.50
C PHE A 263 11.72 -2.67 3.55
N LYS A 264 11.50 -1.48 4.12
CA LYS A 264 12.31 -0.94 5.21
C LYS A 264 11.43 -0.55 6.37
N ALA A 265 12.01 -0.51 7.57
CA ALA A 265 11.38 0.02 8.77
C ALA A 265 12.41 0.73 9.65
N LEU A 266 11.94 1.61 10.53
CA LEU A 266 12.77 2.19 11.58
C LEU A 266 13.10 1.09 12.61
N ASN A 267 14.39 0.91 12.87
CA ASN A 267 14.84 0.07 13.97
C ASN A 267 14.80 0.82 15.31
N SER A 268 15.07 0.11 16.41
CA SER A 268 15.12 0.66 17.77
C SER A 268 16.13 1.80 17.95
N LYS A 269 17.09 1.94 17.03
CA LYS A 269 18.14 2.98 17.02
C LYS A 269 17.79 4.16 16.10
N GLY A 270 16.56 4.23 15.59
CA GLY A 270 16.10 5.31 14.70
C GLY A 270 16.69 5.28 13.29
N LYS A 271 17.21 4.13 12.84
CA LYS A 271 17.75 3.96 11.48
C LYS A 271 16.77 3.20 10.61
N MET A 272 16.57 3.68 9.39
CA MET A 272 15.83 2.97 8.35
C MET A 272 16.67 1.81 7.82
N VAL A 273 16.23 0.58 8.08
CA VAL A 273 16.91 -0.65 7.64
C VAL A 273 15.94 -1.56 6.90
N LYS A 274 16.48 -2.45 6.05
CA LYS A 274 15.65 -3.43 5.35
C LYS A 274 15.04 -4.46 6.31
N ILE A 275 13.84 -4.91 6.00
CA ILE A 275 13.16 -6.02 6.69
C ILE A 275 13.50 -7.32 5.94
N GLN A 276 14.43 -8.12 6.47
CA GLN A 276 14.91 -9.34 5.81
C GLN A 276 14.02 -10.54 6.14
N GLU A 277 13.34 -11.10 5.16
CA GLU A 277 12.49 -12.29 5.36
C GLU A 277 13.29 -13.57 5.22
N VAL A 278 13.74 -14.11 6.34
CA VAL A 278 14.68 -15.24 6.39
C VAL A 278 14.00 -16.60 6.48
N GLY A 279 12.68 -16.65 6.46
CA GLY A 279 11.94 -17.91 6.43
C GLY A 279 10.43 -17.75 6.52
N TRP A 280 9.73 -18.86 6.36
CA TRP A 280 8.30 -18.96 6.62
C TRP A 280 8.04 -19.29 8.10
N GLY A 281 6.95 -18.76 8.63
CA GLY A 281 6.36 -19.21 9.89
C GLY A 281 5.35 -20.32 9.65
N THR A 282 4.54 -20.60 10.65
CA THR A 282 3.42 -21.54 10.63
C THR A 282 2.09 -20.82 10.88
N ALA A 283 0.97 -21.49 10.61
CA ALA A 283 -0.35 -20.95 10.96
C ALA A 283 -0.54 -20.75 12.49
N ALA A 284 0.20 -21.50 13.32
CA ALA A 284 0.16 -21.36 14.77
C ALA A 284 0.90 -20.10 15.26
N ASP A 285 1.92 -19.64 14.54
CA ASP A 285 2.72 -18.47 14.93
C ASP A 285 1.87 -17.20 14.99
N THR A 286 2.16 -16.34 15.96
CA THR A 286 1.46 -15.05 16.13
C THR A 286 2.28 -13.95 15.45
N PRO A 287 1.67 -13.15 14.54
CA PRO A 287 2.36 -12.03 13.94
C PRO A 287 2.67 -10.96 14.98
N THR A 288 3.67 -10.16 14.64
CA THR A 288 4.05 -8.96 15.39
C THR A 288 3.74 -7.70 14.60
N HIS A 289 3.68 -7.83 13.27
CA HIS A 289 3.50 -6.74 12.33
C HIS A 289 2.66 -7.17 11.14
N VAL A 290 1.96 -6.21 10.54
CA VAL A 290 1.30 -6.35 9.24
C VAL A 290 1.87 -5.33 8.28
N ILE A 291 2.19 -5.76 7.07
CA ILE A 291 2.32 -4.90 5.90
C ILE A 291 1.04 -5.08 5.11
N LEU A 292 0.31 -4.00 4.85
CA LEU A 292 -0.74 -3.93 3.84
C LEU A 292 -0.33 -2.84 2.86
N MET A 293 -0.29 -3.16 1.57
CA MET A 293 -0.06 -2.19 0.51
C MET A 293 -1.06 -2.41 -0.63
N ILE A 294 -1.52 -1.28 -1.16
CA ILE A 294 -2.44 -1.17 -2.28
C ILE A 294 -1.79 -0.21 -3.27
N THR A 295 -1.46 -0.66 -4.48
CA THR A 295 -0.66 0.12 -5.43
C THR A 295 -1.20 0.01 -6.86
N ALA A 296 -1.07 1.09 -7.64
CA ALA A 296 -1.47 1.14 -9.04
C ALA A 296 -0.48 0.44 -10.00
N GLY A 297 0.66 -0.02 -9.48
CA GLY A 297 1.67 -0.75 -10.24
C GLY A 297 2.49 -1.70 -9.36
N CYS A 298 2.93 -2.82 -9.94
CA CYS A 298 3.62 -3.92 -9.24
C CYS A 298 5.15 -3.82 -9.31
N TYR A 299 5.66 -2.85 -10.06
CA TYR A 299 7.09 -2.62 -10.22
C TYR A 299 7.68 -1.75 -9.09
N PRO A 300 9.01 -1.82 -8.86
CA PRO A 300 9.69 -0.89 -7.95
C PRO A 300 9.48 0.57 -8.36
N ALA A 301 9.74 1.48 -7.42
CA ALA A 301 9.75 2.92 -7.69
C ALA A 301 10.65 3.25 -8.89
N PHE A 302 10.27 4.29 -9.64
CA PHE A 302 10.85 4.68 -10.93
C PHE A 302 10.49 3.78 -12.11
N TYR A 303 9.83 2.65 -11.86
CA TYR A 303 9.32 1.76 -12.88
C TYR A 303 7.79 1.74 -12.82
N GLY A 304 7.15 1.68 -13.98
CA GLY A 304 5.70 1.51 -14.04
C GLY A 304 5.16 1.80 -15.44
N MET A 305 3.84 1.72 -15.57
CA MET A 305 3.14 2.04 -16.81
C MET A 305 2.14 3.19 -16.62
N PRO A 306 2.45 4.39 -17.14
CA PRO A 306 1.51 5.49 -17.12
C PRO A 306 0.15 5.12 -17.75
N GLY A 307 -0.92 5.55 -17.10
CA GLY A 307 -2.30 5.23 -17.51
C GLY A 307 -2.96 4.14 -16.65
N ASN A 308 -2.19 3.40 -15.86
CA ASN A 308 -2.74 2.58 -14.79
C ASN A 308 -3.41 3.46 -13.73
N SER A 309 -4.59 3.04 -13.28
CA SER A 309 -5.31 3.65 -12.18
C SER A 309 -5.99 2.56 -11.35
N LEU A 310 -5.86 2.64 -10.03
CA LEU A 310 -6.55 1.80 -9.08
C LEU A 310 -7.41 2.69 -8.18
N TRP A 311 -8.70 2.41 -8.12
CA TRP A 311 -9.61 3.06 -7.18
C TRP A 311 -9.96 2.08 -6.07
N VAL A 312 -9.88 2.54 -4.84
CA VAL A 312 -10.04 1.70 -3.64
C VAL A 312 -10.90 2.43 -2.62
N ASP A 313 -11.70 1.65 -1.90
CA ASP A 313 -12.55 2.12 -0.83
C ASP A 313 -12.88 0.97 0.16
N ASN A 314 -13.41 1.27 1.34
CA ASN A 314 -13.94 0.30 2.32
C ASN A 314 -12.97 -0.82 2.71
N VAL A 315 -11.73 -0.49 3.06
CA VAL A 315 -10.68 -1.46 3.44
C VAL A 315 -10.87 -1.97 4.87
N LYS A 316 -10.97 -3.30 5.01
CA LYS A 316 -11.33 -4.00 6.26
C LYS A 316 -10.53 -5.30 6.40
N PHE A 317 -10.32 -5.75 7.62
CA PHE A 317 -9.86 -7.10 7.91
C PHE A 317 -11.05 -8.04 8.15
N VAL A 318 -10.96 -9.27 7.67
CA VAL A 318 -11.98 -10.32 7.86
C VAL A 318 -11.41 -11.43 8.73
N TYR A 319 -12.15 -11.88 9.73
CA TYR A 319 -11.81 -13.00 10.62
C TYR A 319 -12.85 -14.11 10.50
#